data_AF-A0AAQ3X1X2-F1
#
_entry.id   AF-A0AAQ3X1X2-F1
#
_cell.length_a   1.000
_cell.length_b   1.000
_cell.length_c   1.000
_cell.angle_alpha   90.00
_cell.angle_beta   90.00
_cell.angle_gamma   90.00
#
_symmetry.space_group_name_H-M   'P 1'
#
loop_
_entity.id
_entity.type
_entity.pdbx_description
1 polymer ?
#
loop_
_entity_poly.entity_id
_entity_poly.type
_entity_poly.pdbx_seq_one_letter_code
_entity_poly.pdbx_strand_id
1 'polypeptide(L)'
;MAKSSGLSAESTNKARKEQGKRGDSADDAVQDGAARALAHRVVLAPMTRFRSHGNVPQPHAAVYYSQRATKGGLLIAEDTGVSAAARGWLETPGIWTREQVEAWKPIADAVHRAGGVFFCQIWHAGRASSPPSTSRSLSRARTSSFPRMPSTEWCLSSRVGCGPRRYRRSSMTSDRLFRFGRHSMERFVAAGGYDREEGKKAVVQRYTDLIAYWRLFLANPDLPKRSELGAPLNKYDRSAFYLQDHQAEKAAAISLTAPYKMGQLELSHRVVLAPMTRCRSYGNVPQPHAAVYYAQRATRGGLLISEGTGLSTTSQGFPEMPGIWTQEQVEAWKPIVDAVHRKGAFFFCQLGHVGRASTNEFQPDGQAPISSTDKQISPDAESGTVYSKPRRLRAEEIPAVVEDFRKAARNAIEAGFDGVEIHGAHGFLLEQFMKDGANDRTDEYGGNMANRCRFAVEIIDAIVREVGAHRVGIKLSPFADYLECEDSDPVALGHYMIQQLNKYEGFLYCHMVEPRMAIVEGRRQIPHGLLPFRKAFNGTFITAGGYDREEGNKVLGEGYTDLIAYGRLFLANPDLPKRFELDAPLNKYDRSTFYTQDPIVGYTDYPFLEDSKKTTAAAAVHGQW
;
A
#
# COMPACT_ATOMS: atom_id res chain seq x y z
N MET A 1 -67.18 -22.52 -29.91
CA MET A 1 -67.34 -22.46 -28.43
C MET A 1 -65.94 -22.28 -27.83
N ALA A 2 -65.63 -21.35 -26.94
CA ALA A 2 -66.43 -20.22 -26.42
C ALA A 2 -65.51 -19.10 -25.88
N LYS A 3 -65.86 -17.83 -26.19
CA LYS A 3 -65.61 -16.56 -25.45
C LYS A 3 -64.16 -16.13 -25.08
N SER A 4 -63.77 -14.84 -25.09
CA SER A 4 -64.42 -13.60 -25.60
C SER A 4 -63.49 -12.37 -25.47
N SER A 5 -63.56 -11.43 -26.44
CA SER A 5 -63.41 -9.93 -26.34
C SER A 5 -62.24 -9.28 -25.57
N GLY A 6 -61.70 -8.12 -25.95
CA GLY A 6 -61.99 -7.16 -27.05
C GLY A 6 -60.94 -6.03 -27.04
N LEU A 7 -60.58 -5.45 -28.20
CA LEU A 7 -61.12 -4.20 -28.79
C LEU A 7 -60.22 -2.96 -28.56
N SER A 8 -60.31 -2.02 -29.51
CA SER A 8 -59.37 -0.93 -29.82
C SER A 8 -59.59 0.39 -29.05
N ALA A 9 -58.57 1.25 -29.00
CA ALA A 9 -58.73 2.68 -28.67
C ALA A 9 -57.62 3.57 -29.28
N GLU A 10 -57.62 3.77 -30.60
CA GLU A 10 -56.68 4.66 -31.30
C GLU A 10 -57.20 6.13 -31.34
N SER A 11 -57.48 6.77 -30.19
CA SER A 11 -57.95 8.17 -30.18
C SER A 11 -57.97 8.92 -28.83
N THR A 12 -56.86 9.13 -28.11
CA THR A 12 -56.83 10.09 -26.96
C THR A 12 -55.42 10.53 -26.49
N ASN A 13 -54.58 11.15 -27.36
CA ASN A 13 -53.43 11.93 -26.83
C ASN A 13 -52.91 13.09 -27.72
N LYS A 14 -53.77 13.65 -28.58
CA LYS A 14 -53.45 14.83 -29.41
C LYS A 14 -53.56 16.18 -28.66
N ALA A 15 -53.46 16.18 -27.32
CA ALA A 15 -53.92 17.30 -26.48
C ALA A 15 -52.95 17.75 -25.36
N ARG A 16 -51.65 17.42 -25.44
CA ARG A 16 -50.65 17.81 -24.40
C ARG A 16 -49.28 18.28 -24.92
N LYS A 17 -49.21 18.80 -26.15
CA LYS A 17 -47.97 19.30 -26.78
C LYS A 17 -48.14 20.66 -27.49
N GLU A 18 -48.40 21.71 -26.72
CA GLU A 18 -48.16 23.10 -27.11
C GLU A 18 -47.64 23.93 -25.92
N GLN A 19 -46.85 24.98 -26.22
CA GLN A 19 -46.27 26.01 -25.31
C GLN A 19 -45.10 25.53 -24.40
N GLY A 20 -43.90 26.15 -24.35
CA GLY A 20 -43.24 27.26 -25.09
C GLY A 20 -41.69 27.10 -25.00
N LYS A 21 -40.82 27.58 -25.90
CA LYS A 21 -40.40 28.95 -26.36
C LYS A 21 -39.35 29.69 -25.47
N ARG A 22 -38.20 30.05 -26.12
CA ARG A 22 -37.04 30.95 -25.74
C ARG A 22 -36.01 30.43 -24.69
N GLY A 23 -34.75 30.90 -24.63
CA GLY A 23 -33.96 31.78 -25.54
C GLY A 23 -32.55 32.20 -25.03
N ASP A 24 -31.65 32.55 -25.97
CA ASP A 24 -30.41 33.41 -25.99
C ASP A 24 -29.33 33.55 -24.87
N SER A 25 -28.08 33.72 -25.39
CA SER A 25 -26.92 34.57 -24.99
C SER A 25 -26.36 34.65 -23.54
N ALA A 26 -25.03 34.55 -23.41
CA ALA A 26 -24.13 35.71 -23.21
C ALA A 26 -22.63 35.30 -23.16
N ASP A 27 -21.76 36.01 -23.90
CA ASP A 27 -20.33 36.06 -23.61
C ASP A 27 -20.12 36.99 -22.41
N ASP A 28 -19.70 36.49 -21.25
CA ASP A 28 -19.21 37.34 -20.15
C ASP A 28 -18.43 36.52 -19.09
N ALA A 29 -17.59 37.23 -18.32
CA ALA A 29 -16.85 36.76 -17.14
C ALA A 29 -15.68 35.75 -17.31
N VAL A 30 -14.50 36.31 -17.63
CA VAL A 30 -13.21 35.82 -17.08
C VAL A 30 -12.51 36.96 -16.32
N GLN A 31 -13.13 37.37 -15.21
CA GLN A 31 -12.42 37.91 -14.05
C GLN A 31 -12.34 36.82 -12.97
N ASP A 32 -11.40 36.98 -12.02
CA ASP A 32 -11.12 36.10 -10.88
C ASP A 32 -10.91 34.60 -11.21
N GLY A 33 -9.70 34.05 -11.05
CA GLY A 33 -8.89 34.24 -9.84
C GLY A 33 -9.39 33.39 -8.67
N ALA A 34 -10.63 32.88 -8.74
CA ALA A 34 -11.11 31.82 -7.87
C ALA A 34 -10.82 30.47 -8.53
N ALA A 35 -10.15 29.56 -7.80
CA ALA A 35 -10.32 28.15 -8.08
C ALA A 35 -11.82 27.86 -7.96
N ARG A 36 -12.52 27.62 -9.08
CA ARG A 36 -13.98 27.35 -9.05
C ARG A 36 -14.20 26.12 -8.20
N ALA A 37 -14.60 26.36 -6.96
CA ALA A 37 -14.87 25.30 -5.99
C ALA A 37 -15.99 24.45 -6.57
N LEU A 38 -15.62 23.26 -7.06
CA LEU A 38 -16.60 22.34 -7.58
C LEU A 38 -17.51 21.98 -6.40
N ALA A 39 -18.82 22.20 -6.56
CA ALA A 39 -19.79 22.03 -5.47
C ALA A 39 -19.80 20.60 -4.92
N HIS A 40 -19.30 19.65 -5.72
CA HIS A 40 -19.00 18.28 -5.33
C HIS A 40 -17.85 17.72 -6.16
N ARG A 41 -17.23 16.63 -5.69
CA ARG A 41 -16.09 15.97 -6.35
C ARG A 41 -16.48 14.91 -7.41
N VAL A 42 -17.76 14.81 -7.76
CA VAL A 42 -18.24 13.93 -8.85
C VAL A 42 -18.10 14.65 -10.19
N VAL A 43 -17.45 14.01 -11.15
CA VAL A 43 -17.09 14.57 -12.47
C VAL A 43 -17.60 13.66 -13.58
N LEU A 44 -18.20 14.22 -14.63
CA LEU A 44 -18.47 13.44 -15.85
C LEU A 44 -17.14 13.20 -16.58
N ALA A 45 -16.66 11.95 -16.52
CA ALA A 45 -15.50 11.51 -17.28
C ALA A 45 -15.77 11.62 -18.80
N PRO A 46 -14.73 11.93 -19.60
CA PRO A 46 -14.87 12.10 -21.03
C PRO A 46 -15.00 10.75 -21.75
N MET A 47 -15.77 10.74 -22.84
CA MET A 47 -16.05 9.54 -23.64
C MET A 47 -16.42 9.94 -25.07
N THR A 48 -15.63 9.52 -26.06
CA THR A 48 -15.91 9.81 -27.48
C THR A 48 -17.05 8.98 -28.05
N ARG A 49 -17.93 9.69 -28.75
CA ARG A 49 -19.21 9.17 -29.23
C ARG A 49 -19.26 9.00 -30.75
N PHE A 50 -18.26 9.52 -31.47
CA PHE A 50 -18.10 9.44 -32.93
C PHE A 50 -19.31 10.00 -33.70
N ARG A 51 -19.82 11.18 -33.28
CA ARG A 51 -21.04 11.81 -33.83
C ARG A 51 -20.83 13.25 -34.30
N SER A 52 -19.60 13.60 -34.67
CA SER A 52 -19.32 14.78 -35.49
C SER A 52 -19.64 14.49 -36.97
N HIS A 53 -19.52 15.49 -37.83
CA HIS A 53 -19.45 15.30 -39.28
C HIS A 53 -18.26 16.10 -39.82
N GLY A 54 -17.32 15.46 -40.52
CA GLY A 54 -16.09 16.14 -40.97
C GLY A 54 -15.24 16.70 -39.83
N ASN A 55 -15.31 16.07 -38.64
CA ASN A 55 -14.81 16.57 -37.36
C ASN A 55 -15.48 17.85 -36.81
N VAL A 56 -16.58 18.33 -37.39
CA VAL A 56 -17.39 19.43 -36.83
C VAL A 56 -18.39 18.88 -35.80
N PRO A 57 -18.36 19.32 -34.52
CA PRO A 57 -19.34 18.94 -33.51
C PRO A 57 -20.77 19.22 -33.98
N GLN A 58 -21.71 18.38 -33.56
CA GLN A 58 -23.11 18.48 -34.02
C GLN A 58 -24.04 18.91 -32.87
N PRO A 59 -25.15 19.64 -33.15
CA PRO A 59 -25.98 20.26 -32.11
C PRO A 59 -26.54 19.31 -31.04
N HIS A 60 -26.70 18.00 -31.33
CA HIS A 60 -27.16 17.00 -30.35
C HIS A 60 -26.24 16.88 -29.12
N ALA A 61 -24.97 17.27 -29.25
CA ALA A 61 -24.01 17.27 -28.14
C ALA A 61 -24.38 18.26 -27.03
N ALA A 62 -25.04 19.39 -27.36
CA ALA A 62 -25.47 20.38 -26.38
C ALA A 62 -26.44 19.76 -25.35
N VAL A 63 -27.42 18.99 -25.84
CA VAL A 63 -28.42 18.28 -25.01
C VAL A 63 -27.75 17.21 -24.15
N TYR A 64 -26.78 16.48 -24.71
CA TYR A 64 -26.10 15.39 -23.99
C TYR A 64 -25.32 15.89 -22.77
N TYR A 65 -24.53 16.95 -22.91
CA TYR A 65 -23.74 17.47 -21.80
C TYR A 65 -24.58 18.27 -20.80
N SER A 66 -25.54 19.09 -21.26
CA SER A 66 -26.36 19.91 -20.34
C SER A 66 -27.24 19.05 -19.41
N GLN A 67 -27.74 17.90 -19.88
CA GLN A 67 -28.49 16.95 -19.03
C GLN A 67 -27.67 16.35 -17.87
N ARG A 68 -26.34 16.37 -17.98
CA ARG A 68 -25.40 15.80 -16.99
C ARG A 68 -24.74 16.89 -16.14
N ALA A 69 -25.12 18.15 -16.39
CA ALA A 69 -24.59 19.29 -15.69
C ALA A 69 -25.38 19.58 -14.41
N THR A 70 -24.66 19.82 -13.33
CA THR A 70 -25.18 20.21 -12.02
C THR A 70 -24.50 21.49 -11.58
N LYS A 71 -25.16 22.29 -10.74
CA LYS A 71 -24.62 23.58 -10.28
C LYS A 71 -23.28 23.39 -9.55
N GLY A 72 -22.20 23.87 -10.14
CA GLY A 72 -20.83 23.70 -9.65
C GLY A 72 -20.20 22.33 -9.92
N GLY A 73 -20.84 21.40 -10.64
CA GLY A 73 -20.23 20.13 -11.04
C GLY A 73 -19.33 20.27 -12.26
N LEU A 74 -18.25 19.49 -12.34
CA LEU A 74 -17.35 19.47 -13.51
C LEU A 74 -17.77 18.40 -14.52
N LEU A 75 -17.74 18.77 -15.80
CA LEU A 75 -17.93 17.89 -16.93
C LEU A 75 -16.74 18.04 -17.86
N ILE A 76 -16.23 16.91 -18.37
CA ILE A 76 -15.17 16.90 -19.37
C ILE A 76 -15.77 16.44 -20.71
N ALA A 77 -15.60 17.26 -21.74
CA ALA A 77 -16.04 16.97 -23.10
C ALA A 77 -15.26 15.79 -23.69
N GLU A 78 -15.82 15.18 -24.73
CA GLU A 78 -15.16 14.10 -25.44
C GLU A 78 -13.90 14.53 -26.19
N ASP A 79 -13.15 13.53 -26.68
CA ASP A 79 -11.81 13.71 -27.21
C ASP A 79 -11.84 14.65 -28.41
N THR A 80 -11.29 15.83 -28.22
CA THR A 80 -11.39 16.91 -29.20
C THR A 80 -10.02 17.13 -29.82
N GLY A 81 -9.92 16.80 -31.10
CA GLY A 81 -8.67 16.91 -31.85
C GLY A 81 -8.18 18.36 -31.91
N VAL A 82 -6.88 18.57 -31.66
CA VAL A 82 -6.24 19.91 -31.69
C VAL A 82 -5.68 20.31 -33.06
N SER A 83 -5.67 19.41 -34.04
CA SER A 83 -5.21 19.66 -35.40
C SER A 83 -5.73 18.60 -36.38
N ALA A 84 -5.62 18.83 -37.68
CA ALA A 84 -5.93 17.81 -38.68
C ALA A 84 -5.04 16.54 -38.57
N ALA A 85 -3.86 16.63 -37.92
CA ALA A 85 -2.98 15.49 -37.62
C ALA A 85 -3.32 14.79 -36.29
N ALA A 86 -4.07 15.47 -35.41
CA ALA A 86 -4.55 14.96 -34.14
C ALA A 86 -5.64 13.88 -34.27
N ARG A 87 -6.25 13.78 -35.46
CA ARG A 87 -7.32 12.84 -35.81
C ARG A 87 -6.95 11.40 -35.43
N GLY A 88 -7.70 10.83 -34.50
CA GLY A 88 -7.73 9.39 -34.26
C GLY A 88 -8.77 8.73 -35.17
N TRP A 89 -9.98 8.61 -34.65
CA TRP A 89 -11.08 7.88 -35.27
C TRP A 89 -11.95 8.77 -36.17
N LEU A 90 -12.75 8.14 -37.01
CA LEU A 90 -13.71 8.85 -37.87
C LEU A 90 -14.80 9.52 -37.00
N GLU A 91 -15.23 10.71 -37.41
CA GLU A 91 -16.28 11.50 -36.71
C GLU A 91 -16.04 11.82 -35.23
N THR A 92 -14.79 11.79 -34.79
CA THR A 92 -14.31 12.49 -33.58
C THR A 92 -14.33 14.01 -33.79
N PRO A 93 -14.77 14.84 -32.83
CA PRO A 93 -14.77 16.30 -32.98
C PRO A 93 -13.36 16.91 -33.03
N GLY A 94 -13.25 18.10 -33.61
CA GLY A 94 -12.06 18.94 -33.63
C GLY A 94 -12.28 20.30 -32.98
N ILE A 95 -11.20 21.06 -32.84
CA ILE A 95 -11.21 22.48 -32.41
C ILE A 95 -10.14 23.33 -33.12
N TRP A 96 -9.66 22.88 -34.29
CA TRP A 96 -8.55 23.52 -35.02
C TRP A 96 -9.00 24.39 -36.21
N THR A 97 -10.28 24.38 -36.55
CA THR A 97 -10.89 25.30 -37.53
C THR A 97 -11.93 26.18 -36.86
N ARG A 98 -12.21 27.33 -37.47
CA ARG A 98 -13.18 28.28 -36.95
C ARG A 98 -14.60 27.71 -36.89
N GLU A 99 -15.01 26.99 -37.93
CA GLU A 99 -16.28 26.25 -37.99
C GLU A 99 -16.46 25.26 -36.83
N GLN A 100 -15.39 24.53 -36.47
CA GLN A 100 -15.41 23.60 -35.32
C GLN A 100 -15.53 24.33 -33.97
N VAL A 101 -14.83 25.44 -33.79
CA VAL A 101 -14.91 26.28 -32.57
C VAL A 101 -16.30 26.89 -32.43
N GLU A 102 -16.85 27.41 -33.52
CA GLU A 102 -18.19 28.01 -33.57
C GLU A 102 -19.29 26.96 -33.31
N ALA A 103 -19.11 25.72 -33.77
CA ALA A 103 -19.99 24.59 -33.43
C ALA A 103 -19.90 24.12 -31.96
N TRP A 104 -18.76 24.32 -31.28
CA TRP A 104 -18.61 24.04 -29.84
C TRP A 104 -19.29 25.08 -28.94
N LYS A 105 -19.35 26.35 -29.34
CA LYS A 105 -19.94 27.44 -28.53
C LYS A 105 -21.36 27.13 -28.00
N PRO A 106 -22.37 26.77 -28.82
CA PRO A 106 -23.72 26.47 -28.32
C PRO A 106 -23.78 25.23 -27.40
N ILE A 107 -22.80 24.32 -27.50
CA ILE A 107 -22.67 23.14 -26.62
C ILE A 107 -22.16 23.57 -25.24
N ALA A 108 -21.11 24.41 -25.19
CA ALA A 108 -20.56 24.92 -23.94
C ALA A 108 -21.56 25.81 -23.19
N ASP A 109 -22.25 26.70 -23.90
CA ASP A 109 -23.27 27.57 -23.33
C ASP A 109 -24.41 26.78 -22.67
N ALA A 110 -24.77 25.61 -23.23
CA ALA A 110 -25.80 24.74 -22.65
C ALA A 110 -25.37 24.12 -21.31
N VAL A 111 -24.08 23.84 -21.12
CA VAL A 111 -23.54 23.33 -19.84
C VAL A 111 -23.41 24.45 -18.82
N HIS A 112 -22.92 25.63 -19.22
CA HIS A 112 -22.80 26.79 -18.33
C HIS A 112 -24.18 27.29 -17.85
N ARG A 113 -25.21 27.30 -18.70
CA ARG A 113 -26.60 27.63 -18.29
C ARG A 113 -27.19 26.63 -17.28
N ALA A 114 -26.79 25.36 -17.34
CA ALA A 114 -27.15 24.35 -16.34
C ALA A 114 -26.31 24.46 -15.03
N GLY A 115 -25.44 25.48 -14.93
CA GLY A 115 -24.59 25.74 -13.77
C GLY A 115 -23.35 24.85 -13.67
N GLY A 116 -23.10 23.98 -14.65
CA GLY A 116 -21.91 23.14 -14.69
C GLY A 116 -20.67 23.90 -15.13
N VAL A 117 -19.50 23.38 -14.78
CA VAL A 117 -18.20 23.79 -15.35
C VAL A 117 -17.86 22.80 -16.46
N PHE A 118 -17.56 23.29 -17.67
CA PHE A 118 -17.28 22.43 -18.82
C PHE A 118 -15.84 22.58 -19.30
N PHE A 119 -15.07 21.49 -19.27
CA PHE A 119 -13.70 21.44 -19.75
C PHE A 119 -13.64 20.68 -21.07
N CYS A 120 -12.93 21.21 -22.06
CA CYS A 120 -12.68 20.50 -23.32
C CYS A 120 -11.48 19.55 -23.15
N GLN A 121 -11.66 18.24 -23.37
CA GLN A 121 -10.51 17.34 -23.44
C GLN A 121 -9.82 17.48 -24.79
N ILE A 122 -8.73 18.21 -24.81
CA ILE A 122 -7.83 18.28 -25.97
C ILE A 122 -7.02 16.98 -26.10
N TRP A 123 -7.03 16.36 -27.29
CA TRP A 123 -6.27 15.14 -27.57
C TRP A 123 -5.62 15.20 -28.97
N HIS A 124 -4.45 14.56 -29.09
CA HIS A 124 -3.78 14.18 -30.33
C HIS A 124 -3.49 12.66 -30.36
N ALA A 125 -4.05 11.91 -31.33
CA ALA A 125 -3.95 10.45 -31.39
C ALA A 125 -2.53 9.86 -31.58
N GLY A 126 -1.56 10.70 -31.96
CA GLY A 126 -0.15 10.34 -32.02
C GLY A 126 0.08 9.23 -33.06
N ARG A 127 0.77 8.14 -32.70
CA ARG A 127 1.00 7.01 -33.63
C ARG A 127 -0.29 6.34 -34.11
N ALA A 128 -1.40 6.46 -33.38
CA ALA A 128 -2.67 5.85 -33.79
C ALA A 128 -3.41 6.66 -34.88
N SER A 129 -2.95 7.87 -35.23
CA SER A 129 -3.58 8.63 -36.31
C SER A 129 -3.32 7.97 -37.67
N SER A 130 -4.35 7.97 -38.52
CA SER A 130 -4.26 7.54 -39.92
C SER A 130 -4.49 8.74 -40.82
N PRO A 131 -3.62 9.02 -41.82
CA PRO A 131 -3.78 10.18 -42.69
C PRO A 131 -5.04 10.04 -43.57
N PRO A 132 -5.74 11.15 -43.88
CA PRO A 132 -6.84 11.13 -44.83
C PRO A 132 -6.33 10.69 -46.21
N SER A 133 -6.88 9.62 -46.75
CA SER A 133 -6.40 9.02 -47.99
C SER A 133 -7.01 9.69 -49.23
N THR A 134 -6.13 10.21 -50.10
CA THR A 134 -6.39 10.65 -51.49
C THR A 134 -7.23 11.94 -51.67
N SER A 135 -6.86 12.91 -52.54
CA SER A 135 -5.60 13.08 -53.29
C SER A 135 -5.29 14.54 -53.67
N ARG A 136 -4.07 14.98 -53.32
CA ARG A 136 -3.05 15.50 -54.27
C ARG A 136 -1.69 15.48 -53.57
N SER A 137 -0.82 14.51 -53.96
CA SER A 137 0.59 14.30 -53.55
C SER A 137 0.94 14.24 -52.03
N LEU A 138 1.70 13.26 -51.51
CA LEU A 138 2.40 12.12 -52.14
C LEU A 138 2.62 10.97 -51.13
N SER A 139 2.51 9.74 -51.65
CA SER A 139 3.11 8.47 -51.16
C SER A 139 2.92 7.97 -49.71
N ARG A 140 2.07 6.93 -49.60
CA ARG A 140 2.31 5.62 -48.93
C ARG A 140 2.86 5.60 -47.49
N ALA A 141 1.96 5.31 -46.56
CA ALA A 141 2.30 4.63 -45.30
C ALA A 141 2.81 3.19 -45.52
N ARG A 142 3.74 2.74 -44.66
CA ARG A 142 3.78 1.37 -44.08
C ARG A 142 4.81 1.30 -42.93
N THR A 143 4.33 0.86 -41.75
CA THR A 143 5.00 0.04 -40.70
C THR A 143 6.51 0.27 -40.42
N SER A 144 7.02 0.46 -39.19
CA SER A 144 6.50 0.58 -37.81
C SER A 144 7.70 0.97 -36.89
N SER A 145 7.69 1.12 -35.56
CA SER A 145 6.72 0.92 -34.45
C SER A 145 7.17 1.71 -33.20
N PHE A 146 6.24 2.28 -32.42
CA PHE A 146 6.48 2.75 -31.03
C PHE A 146 6.21 1.65 -29.97
N PRO A 147 6.57 1.88 -28.69
CA PRO A 147 6.27 0.99 -27.57
C PRO A 147 4.80 0.99 -27.12
N ARG A 148 4.51 0.12 -26.14
CA ARG A 148 3.28 0.15 -25.31
C ARG A 148 3.26 1.40 -24.41
N MET A 149 2.08 1.98 -24.20
CA MET A 149 1.70 2.52 -22.90
C MET A 149 0.61 1.60 -22.30
N PRO A 150 0.77 1.06 -21.09
CA PRO A 150 -0.34 0.88 -20.16
C PRO A 150 -0.64 2.24 -19.50
N SER A 151 -1.84 2.58 -19.01
CA SER A 151 -3.06 1.79 -18.79
C SER A 151 -4.28 2.71 -18.78
N THR A 152 -5.47 2.16 -19.02
CA THR A 152 -6.60 2.23 -18.08
C THR A 152 -7.66 1.21 -18.51
N GLU A 153 -8.43 0.73 -17.55
CA GLU A 153 -9.26 -0.48 -17.65
C GLU A 153 -10.60 -0.24 -18.39
N TRP A 154 -11.20 -1.28 -18.99
CA TRP A 154 -12.33 -2.03 -18.39
C TRP A 154 -12.92 -3.11 -19.34
N CYS A 155 -13.18 -4.28 -18.76
CA CYS A 155 -14.15 -5.34 -19.12
C CYS A 155 -14.30 -6.00 -20.51
N LEU A 156 -14.33 -7.35 -20.43
CA LEU A 156 -15.19 -8.32 -21.16
C LEU A 156 -14.85 -8.76 -22.61
N SER A 157 -14.07 -9.86 -22.66
CA SER A 157 -14.54 -11.21 -23.07
C SER A 157 -13.88 -11.91 -24.29
N SER A 158 -13.65 -13.21 -24.07
CA SER A 158 -13.59 -14.32 -25.04
C SER A 158 -12.36 -14.57 -25.95
N ARG A 159 -11.63 -15.64 -25.55
CA ARG A 159 -11.31 -16.87 -26.34
C ARG A 159 -10.31 -16.85 -27.53
N VAL A 160 -9.33 -17.77 -27.39
CA VAL A 160 -8.67 -18.59 -28.44
C VAL A 160 -7.76 -17.82 -29.44
N GLY A 161 -6.57 -18.30 -29.84
CA GLY A 161 -5.79 -19.48 -29.48
C GLY A 161 -4.60 -19.67 -30.46
N CYS A 162 -3.68 -20.59 -30.13
CA CYS A 162 -2.58 -21.11 -30.98
C CYS A 162 -1.42 -20.17 -31.42
N GLY A 163 -0.17 -20.62 -31.15
CA GLY A 163 1.04 -20.23 -31.91
C GLY A 163 1.22 -21.13 -33.16
N PRO A 164 2.45 -21.45 -33.67
CA PRO A 164 3.78 -21.23 -33.06
C PRO A 164 4.97 -20.86 -34.01
N ARG A 165 6.18 -20.62 -33.43
CA ARG A 165 7.57 -20.93 -33.93
C ARG A 165 8.01 -20.44 -35.35
N ARG A 166 9.17 -19.76 -35.57
CA ARG A 166 10.56 -20.29 -35.44
C ARG A 166 11.70 -19.25 -35.73
N TYR A 167 12.70 -19.22 -34.84
CA TYR A 167 14.17 -18.99 -34.97
C TYR A 167 14.89 -18.57 -36.29
N ARG A 168 15.71 -17.49 -36.21
CA ARG A 168 17.22 -17.37 -36.31
C ARG A 168 17.58 -15.88 -36.64
N ARG A 169 18.52 -15.11 -36.06
CA ARG A 169 19.82 -15.24 -35.35
C ARG A 169 21.08 -14.97 -36.22
N SER A 170 21.53 -13.71 -36.28
CA SER A 170 22.90 -13.18 -36.55
C SER A 170 22.79 -11.65 -36.79
N SER A 171 23.73 -10.74 -36.48
CA SER A 171 25.00 -10.65 -35.73
C SER A 171 25.18 -9.14 -35.44
N MET A 172 25.77 -8.65 -34.34
CA MET A 172 27.20 -8.56 -34.02
C MET A 172 27.36 -8.07 -32.55
N THR A 173 28.59 -8.12 -32.03
CA THR A 173 28.92 -8.13 -30.60
C THR A 173 29.20 -6.77 -29.95
N SER A 174 29.26 -6.81 -28.62
CA SER A 174 29.73 -5.78 -27.69
C SER A 174 31.11 -5.21 -28.03
N ASP A 175 31.24 -3.88 -28.14
CA ASP A 175 32.45 -3.14 -27.66
C ASP A 175 32.35 -1.59 -27.62
N ARG A 176 31.16 -1.00 -27.39
CA ARG A 176 30.99 0.46 -27.17
C ARG A 176 30.13 0.83 -25.96
N LEU A 177 30.04 -0.08 -24.99
CA LEU A 177 29.39 0.13 -23.70
C LEU A 177 30.44 0.17 -22.58
N PHE A 178 31.32 1.18 -22.58
CA PHE A 178 31.87 1.84 -21.37
C PHE A 178 32.82 2.97 -21.80
N ARG A 179 32.81 4.09 -21.06
CA ARG A 179 33.66 5.31 -21.23
C ARG A 179 33.32 6.24 -22.40
N PHE A 180 32.29 7.07 -22.22
CA PHE A 180 32.42 8.55 -22.35
C PHE A 180 31.22 9.25 -21.68
N GLY A 181 31.26 9.32 -20.34
CA GLY A 181 30.20 9.92 -19.50
C GLY A 181 30.71 10.60 -18.23
N ARG A 182 32.04 10.75 -18.10
CA ARG A 182 32.71 11.50 -17.03
C ARG A 182 33.45 12.70 -17.64
N HIS A 183 32.72 13.54 -18.39
CA HIS A 183 33.28 14.76 -18.99
C HIS A 183 32.24 15.82 -19.38
N SER A 184 31.40 16.26 -18.42
CA SER A 184 30.61 17.51 -18.54
C SER A 184 30.11 18.10 -17.23
N MET A 185 30.23 17.40 -16.08
CA MET A 185 29.99 18.02 -14.76
C MET A 185 31.12 19.00 -14.36
N GLU A 186 32.29 18.93 -14.98
CA GLU A 186 33.48 19.74 -14.66
C GLU A 186 33.63 21.00 -15.55
N ARG A 187 32.64 21.32 -16.41
CA ARG A 187 32.60 22.59 -17.16
C ARG A 187 31.46 23.51 -16.76
N PHE A 188 30.94 23.35 -15.53
CA PHE A 188 30.01 24.29 -14.89
C PHE A 188 30.70 25.24 -13.87
N VAL A 189 32.04 25.26 -13.81
CA VAL A 189 32.81 26.02 -12.79
C VAL A 189 33.94 26.91 -13.37
N ALA A 190 34.28 26.81 -14.67
CA ALA A 190 35.55 27.32 -15.19
C ALA A 190 35.49 28.43 -16.29
N ALA A 191 34.32 28.96 -16.65
CA ALA A 191 34.19 30.11 -17.56
C ALA A 191 32.93 30.92 -17.25
N GLY A 192 33.07 32.09 -16.61
CA GLY A 192 31.95 32.89 -16.13
C GLY A 192 31.25 33.70 -17.22
N GLY A 193 29.94 33.91 -17.08
CA GLY A 193 29.15 34.77 -17.97
C GLY A 193 27.68 34.38 -18.14
N TYR A 194 26.88 34.46 -17.06
CA TYR A 194 25.41 34.42 -17.16
C TYR A 194 24.86 35.80 -16.82
N ASP A 195 24.28 36.49 -17.80
CA ASP A 195 23.62 37.78 -17.57
C ASP A 195 22.16 37.56 -17.13
N ARG A 196 21.76 38.26 -16.06
CA ARG A 196 20.42 38.20 -15.45
C ARG A 196 19.44 39.23 -16.03
N GLU A 197 19.84 40.09 -16.96
CA GLU A 197 18.99 41.19 -17.45
C GLU A 197 18.05 40.83 -18.62
N GLU A 198 18.44 39.98 -19.58
CA GLU A 198 17.52 39.65 -20.69
C GLU A 198 16.30 38.84 -20.24
N GLY A 199 16.48 37.94 -19.26
CA GLY A 199 15.37 37.18 -18.66
C GLY A 199 14.33 38.07 -17.95
N LYS A 200 14.70 39.28 -17.51
CA LYS A 200 13.77 40.23 -16.88
C LYS A 200 12.88 40.94 -17.89
N LYS A 201 13.37 41.21 -19.11
CA LYS A 201 12.62 41.98 -20.13
C LYS A 201 11.38 41.25 -20.65
N ALA A 202 11.41 39.92 -20.73
CA ALA A 202 10.25 39.13 -21.15
C ALA A 202 9.09 39.12 -20.13
N VAL A 203 9.38 39.26 -18.84
CA VAL A 203 8.38 39.28 -17.76
C VAL A 203 7.69 40.66 -17.65
N VAL A 204 8.45 41.74 -17.88
CA VAL A 204 7.96 43.12 -17.76
C VAL A 204 6.85 43.45 -18.78
N GLN A 205 6.92 42.92 -20.01
CA GLN A 205 6.06 43.36 -21.12
C GLN A 205 4.56 43.00 -20.98
N ARG A 206 4.18 41.96 -20.21
CA ARG A 206 2.75 41.59 -20.01
C ARG A 206 2.16 42.01 -18.68
N TYR A 207 2.99 42.41 -17.71
CA TYR A 207 2.52 43.22 -16.60
C TYR A 207 1.94 44.56 -17.10
N THR A 208 2.43 45.06 -18.26
CA THR A 208 1.94 46.29 -18.90
C THR A 208 0.48 46.18 -19.39
N ASP A 209 0.07 45.03 -19.93
CA ASP A 209 -1.30 44.81 -20.41
C ASP A 209 -2.32 44.79 -19.24
N LEU A 210 -1.90 44.27 -18.08
CA LEU A 210 -2.71 44.24 -16.86
C LEU A 210 -2.99 45.65 -16.30
N ILE A 211 -2.07 46.59 -16.51
CA ILE A 211 -2.17 47.99 -16.06
C ILE A 211 -3.20 48.77 -16.91
N ALA A 212 -3.41 48.41 -18.18
CA ALA A 212 -4.45 49.01 -19.01
C ALA A 212 -5.87 48.68 -18.49
N TYR A 213 -6.07 47.46 -17.99
CA TYR A 213 -7.34 47.01 -17.41
C TYR A 213 -7.68 47.74 -16.11
N TRP A 214 -6.68 47.97 -15.25
CA TRP A 214 -6.85 48.71 -13.98
C TRP A 214 -7.25 50.18 -14.15
N ARG A 215 -6.94 50.82 -15.28
CA ARG A 215 -7.33 52.22 -15.54
C ARG A 215 -8.83 52.41 -15.79
N LEU A 216 -9.53 51.36 -16.24
CA LEU A 216 -11.00 51.40 -16.41
C LEU A 216 -11.74 51.36 -15.07
N PHE A 217 -11.15 50.74 -14.03
CA PHE A 217 -11.75 50.67 -12.68
C PHE A 217 -11.74 52.02 -11.96
N LEU A 218 -10.82 52.92 -12.31
CA LEU A 218 -10.71 54.27 -11.72
C LEU A 218 -11.72 55.29 -12.28
N ALA A 219 -12.60 54.89 -13.21
CA ALA A 219 -13.43 55.79 -13.99
C ALA A 219 -14.90 55.95 -13.53
N ASN A 220 -15.37 55.23 -12.50
CA ASN A 220 -16.73 55.38 -11.95
C ASN A 220 -16.74 55.30 -10.41
N PRO A 221 -16.94 56.41 -9.69
CA PRO A 221 -16.74 56.48 -8.25
C PRO A 221 -18.06 56.55 -7.46
N ASP A 222 -18.62 55.42 -7.02
CA ASP A 222 -19.71 55.42 -6.02
C ASP A 222 -19.66 54.20 -5.06
N LEU A 223 -18.58 54.15 -4.28
CA LEU A 223 -18.48 53.37 -3.05
C LEU A 223 -18.95 54.22 -1.86
N PRO A 224 -19.90 53.72 -1.05
CA PRO A 224 -19.99 54.11 0.35
C PRO A 224 -19.95 52.88 1.29
N LYS A 225 -19.40 52.94 2.51
CA LYS A 225 -18.48 53.89 3.17
C LYS A 225 -17.72 53.07 4.23
N ARG A 226 -16.47 53.44 4.55
CA ARG A 226 -15.67 52.75 5.57
C ARG A 226 -15.81 53.45 6.94
N SER A 227 -15.62 52.65 8.00
CA SER A 227 -15.15 53.02 9.35
C SER A 227 -15.93 54.05 10.18
N GLU A 228 -16.48 53.58 11.31
CA GLU A 228 -16.26 54.23 12.61
C GLU A 228 -15.75 53.19 13.62
N LEU A 229 -14.89 53.64 14.54
CA LEU A 229 -14.31 52.94 15.71
C LEU A 229 -13.29 51.79 15.50
N GLY A 230 -12.00 52.16 15.57
CA GLY A 230 -11.00 51.51 16.44
C GLY A 230 -10.33 50.18 16.00
N ALA A 231 -9.04 50.23 15.67
CA ALA A 231 -8.14 49.07 15.49
C ALA A 231 -7.08 49.03 16.63
N PRO A 232 -6.27 47.96 16.84
CA PRO A 232 -6.09 46.77 15.98
C PRO A 232 -6.02 45.41 16.70
N LEU A 233 -6.46 44.32 16.03
CA LEU A 233 -5.63 43.14 15.75
C LEU A 233 -6.36 42.12 14.86
N ASN A 234 -5.58 41.21 14.27
CA ASN A 234 -5.98 40.34 13.17
C ASN A 234 -7.02 39.29 13.60
N LYS A 235 -8.15 39.22 12.89
CA LYS A 235 -9.22 38.22 13.14
C LYS A 235 -8.99 36.91 12.40
N TYR A 236 -7.75 36.41 12.42
CA TYR A 236 -7.46 35.01 12.10
C TYR A 236 -7.52 34.20 13.40
N ASP A 237 -8.70 33.63 13.69
CA ASP A 237 -8.88 32.18 13.82
C ASP A 237 -10.26 31.84 14.43
N ARG A 238 -11.31 31.83 13.59
CA ARG A 238 -12.63 31.28 13.93
C ARG A 238 -13.25 30.44 12.81
N SER A 239 -12.43 29.99 11.86
CA SER A 239 -12.82 29.10 10.76
C SER A 239 -12.00 27.81 10.70
N ALA A 240 -10.98 27.63 11.56
CA ALA A 240 -10.29 26.34 11.70
C ALA A 240 -11.18 25.24 12.31
N PHE A 241 -12.27 25.61 13.02
CA PHE A 241 -13.09 24.68 13.80
C PHE A 241 -14.29 24.04 13.09
N TYR A 242 -14.51 24.29 11.79
CA TYR A 242 -15.65 23.72 11.03
C TYR A 242 -15.29 23.14 9.65
N LEU A 243 -14.00 23.12 9.29
CA LEU A 243 -13.52 22.51 8.03
C LEU A 243 -12.63 21.27 8.24
N GLN A 244 -12.35 20.89 9.49
CA GLN A 244 -11.67 19.62 9.80
C GLN A 244 -12.65 18.43 9.75
N ASP A 245 -13.88 18.57 10.26
CA ASP A 245 -14.82 17.44 10.39
C ASP A 245 -15.25 16.84 9.03
N HIS A 246 -15.68 17.65 8.07
CA HIS A 246 -16.18 17.11 6.79
C HIS A 246 -15.09 16.70 5.77
N GLN A 247 -13.79 16.91 6.08
CA GLN A 247 -12.71 16.22 5.36
C GLN A 247 -12.33 14.87 5.99
N ALA A 248 -12.65 14.64 7.27
CA ALA A 248 -12.48 13.33 7.90
C ALA A 248 -13.47 12.28 7.36
N GLU A 249 -14.65 12.70 6.87
CA GLU A 249 -15.78 11.79 6.66
C GLU A 249 -15.89 11.07 5.29
N LYS A 250 -15.14 11.46 4.24
CA LYS A 250 -15.40 10.91 2.88
C LYS A 250 -14.24 10.38 2.05
N ALA A 251 -13.01 10.44 2.55
CA ALA A 251 -11.91 9.58 2.10
C ALA A 251 -10.73 9.66 3.07
N ALA A 252 -10.69 8.76 4.07
CA ALA A 252 -9.39 8.33 4.57
C ALA A 252 -8.70 7.58 3.41
N ALA A 253 -7.75 8.24 2.73
CA ALA A 253 -6.84 7.52 1.85
C ALA A 253 -6.20 6.40 2.69
N ILE A 254 -6.22 5.16 2.21
CA ILE A 254 -5.76 4.00 3.00
C ILE A 254 -4.28 4.22 3.31
N SER A 255 -3.98 4.48 4.58
CA SER A 255 -2.70 4.98 5.05
C SER A 255 -2.35 4.34 6.39
N LEU A 256 -1.10 4.48 6.83
CA LEU A 256 -0.62 3.95 8.09
C LEU A 256 -1.41 4.42 9.31
N THR A 257 -2.02 5.62 9.24
CA THR A 257 -2.82 6.22 10.33
C THR A 257 -4.32 6.03 10.17
N ALA A 258 -4.80 5.44 9.07
CA ALA A 258 -6.22 5.14 8.90
C ALA A 258 -6.63 3.94 9.76
N PRO A 259 -7.82 3.93 10.37
CA PRO A 259 -8.30 2.77 11.13
C PRO A 259 -8.51 1.54 10.23
N TYR A 260 -8.59 0.36 10.86
CA TYR A 260 -8.86 -0.91 10.21
C TYR A 260 -9.59 -1.88 11.13
N LYS A 261 -10.64 -2.52 10.63
CA LYS A 261 -11.37 -3.57 11.35
C LYS A 261 -10.81 -4.94 10.98
N MET A 262 -10.07 -5.56 11.90
CA MET A 262 -9.52 -6.91 11.77
C MET A 262 -10.43 -7.90 12.50
N GLY A 263 -11.42 -8.47 11.78
CA GLY A 263 -12.42 -9.34 12.38
C GLY A 263 -13.30 -8.58 13.39
N GLN A 264 -13.15 -8.88 14.68
CA GLN A 264 -13.81 -8.15 15.77
C GLN A 264 -12.93 -7.03 16.37
N LEU A 265 -11.67 -6.92 15.97
CA LEU A 265 -10.71 -5.96 16.53
C LEU A 265 -10.77 -4.64 15.76
N GLU A 266 -11.11 -3.55 16.45
CA GLU A 266 -11.15 -2.20 15.88
C GLU A 266 -9.78 -1.53 16.05
N LEU A 267 -8.92 -1.60 15.04
CA LEU A 267 -7.60 -0.99 15.06
C LEU A 267 -7.69 0.50 14.70
N SER A 268 -7.01 1.35 15.48
CA SER A 268 -6.95 2.80 15.22
C SER A 268 -5.98 3.16 14.09
N HIS A 269 -5.04 2.27 13.76
CA HIS A 269 -4.00 2.49 12.75
C HIS A 269 -3.47 1.17 12.18
N ARG A 270 -2.72 1.24 11.08
CA ARG A 270 -2.22 0.06 10.33
C ARG A 270 -0.76 -0.31 10.62
N VAL A 271 -0.12 0.42 11.52
CA VAL A 271 1.22 0.13 12.04
C VAL A 271 1.13 -1.01 13.07
N VAL A 272 1.82 -2.11 12.83
CA VAL A 272 1.86 -3.29 13.71
C VAL A 272 3.26 -3.43 14.32
N LEU A 273 3.37 -3.75 15.61
CA LEU A 273 4.66 -4.15 16.20
C LEU A 273 5.00 -5.56 15.70
N ALA A 274 6.06 -5.68 14.91
CA ALA A 274 6.51 -6.99 14.44
C ALA A 274 7.10 -7.83 15.59
N PRO A 275 6.96 -9.17 15.55
CA PRO A 275 7.63 -10.06 16.50
C PRO A 275 9.14 -9.92 16.40
N MET A 276 9.81 -9.75 17.55
CA MET A 276 11.26 -9.53 17.65
C MET A 276 11.81 -10.19 18.91
N THR A 277 12.53 -11.30 18.81
CA THR A 277 13.27 -11.93 19.93
C THR A 277 14.23 -10.95 20.59
N ARG A 278 14.15 -10.74 21.91
CA ARG A 278 14.99 -9.77 22.63
C ARG A 278 15.93 -10.37 23.67
N CYS A 279 15.85 -11.68 23.95
CA CYS A 279 16.78 -12.40 24.84
C CYS A 279 16.83 -11.81 26.27
N ARG A 280 15.65 -11.51 26.84
CA ARG A 280 15.49 -10.79 28.12
C ARG A 280 14.47 -11.45 29.08
N SER A 281 14.16 -12.73 28.85
CA SER A 281 13.25 -13.54 29.67
C SER A 281 14.04 -14.61 30.41
N TYR A 282 14.56 -14.24 31.59
CA TYR A 282 15.53 -15.05 32.33
C TYR A 282 14.96 -16.43 32.71
N GLY A 283 15.69 -17.50 32.39
CA GLY A 283 15.21 -18.87 32.61
C GLY A 283 13.95 -19.20 31.78
N ASN A 284 13.79 -18.55 30.64
CA ASN A 284 12.58 -18.53 29.81
C ASN A 284 11.33 -17.91 30.48
N VAL A 285 11.45 -17.31 31.67
CA VAL A 285 10.34 -16.63 32.35
C VAL A 285 10.32 -15.15 31.92
N PRO A 286 9.20 -14.64 31.36
CA PRO A 286 9.04 -13.21 31.05
C PRO A 286 9.25 -12.33 32.28
N GLN A 287 9.87 -11.17 32.10
CA GLN A 287 10.34 -10.32 33.20
C GLN A 287 9.58 -8.99 33.27
N PRO A 288 9.53 -8.30 34.43
CA PRO A 288 8.77 -7.05 34.59
C PRO A 288 9.14 -5.93 33.60
N HIS A 289 10.39 -5.85 33.13
CA HIS A 289 10.78 -4.89 32.09
C HIS A 289 10.08 -5.11 30.75
N ALA A 290 9.65 -6.33 30.43
CA ALA A 290 8.85 -6.58 29.24
C ALA A 290 7.48 -5.88 29.31
N ALA A 291 6.86 -5.77 30.49
CA ALA A 291 5.63 -5.00 30.67
C ALA A 291 5.83 -3.52 30.30
N VAL A 292 6.98 -2.94 30.68
CA VAL A 292 7.35 -1.57 30.28
C VAL A 292 7.57 -1.50 28.76
N TYR A 293 8.34 -2.41 28.19
CA TYR A 293 8.67 -2.44 26.75
C TYR A 293 7.45 -2.53 25.84
N TYR A 294 6.53 -3.45 26.11
CA TYR A 294 5.31 -3.58 25.31
C TYR A 294 4.34 -2.42 25.59
N ALA A 295 4.17 -1.97 26.85
CA ALA A 295 3.31 -0.82 27.17
C ALA A 295 3.82 0.53 26.62
N GLN A 296 5.13 0.69 26.40
CA GLN A 296 5.70 1.84 25.69
C GLN A 296 5.27 1.88 24.22
N ARG A 297 5.10 0.71 23.59
CA ARG A 297 4.75 0.54 22.17
C ARG A 297 3.24 0.37 21.92
N ALA A 298 2.48 0.24 23.00
CA ALA A 298 1.03 0.10 22.98
C ALA A 298 0.33 1.47 22.93
N THR A 299 -0.48 1.67 21.90
CA THR A 299 -1.38 2.81 21.71
C THR A 299 -2.82 2.28 21.59
N ARG A 300 -3.83 3.12 21.86
CA ARG A 300 -5.23 2.71 21.78
C ARG A 300 -5.57 2.22 20.36
N GLY A 301 -6.02 0.97 20.23
CA GLY A 301 -6.29 0.29 18.97
C GLY A 301 -5.04 -0.06 18.14
N GLY A 302 -3.85 -0.08 18.75
CA GLY A 302 -2.66 -0.65 18.13
C GLY A 302 -2.68 -2.18 18.18
N LEU A 303 -2.02 -2.84 17.22
CA LEU A 303 -1.79 -4.28 17.23
C LEU A 303 -0.32 -4.57 17.52
N LEU A 304 -0.07 -5.35 18.57
CA LEU A 304 1.25 -5.83 18.93
C LEU A 304 1.33 -7.34 18.76
N ILE A 305 2.45 -7.83 18.24
CA ILE A 305 2.80 -9.25 18.24
C ILE A 305 4.03 -9.41 19.15
N SER A 306 4.00 -10.36 20.08
CA SER A 306 5.08 -10.62 21.02
C SER A 306 6.36 -11.04 20.30
N GLU A 307 7.47 -11.04 21.02
CA GLU A 307 8.63 -11.82 20.61
C GLU A 307 8.31 -13.32 20.50
N GLY A 308 9.16 -14.05 19.77
CA GLY A 308 8.99 -15.49 19.56
C GLY A 308 9.04 -16.22 20.90
N THR A 309 7.94 -16.90 21.23
CA THR A 309 7.72 -17.57 22.51
C THR A 309 7.76 -19.08 22.31
N GLY A 310 8.61 -19.75 23.10
CA GLY A 310 8.77 -21.19 23.07
C GLY A 310 7.56 -21.93 23.67
N LEU A 311 7.27 -23.10 23.12
CA LEU A 311 6.13 -23.96 23.46
C LEU A 311 6.51 -25.22 24.24
N SER A 312 7.81 -25.48 24.40
CA SER A 312 8.38 -26.59 25.16
C SER A 312 9.86 -26.30 25.47
N THR A 313 10.50 -27.14 26.30
CA THR A 313 11.95 -27.08 26.55
C THR A 313 12.80 -27.32 25.31
N THR A 314 12.32 -28.10 24.32
CA THR A 314 13.04 -28.34 23.04
C THR A 314 12.95 -27.18 22.05
N SER A 315 12.06 -26.21 22.31
CA SER A 315 11.75 -25.10 21.39
C SER A 315 12.82 -24.02 21.31
N GLN A 316 13.83 -24.07 22.18
CA GLN A 316 14.82 -23.03 22.42
C GLN A 316 15.98 -23.05 21.41
N GLY A 317 16.43 -21.87 20.99
CA GLY A 317 17.62 -21.67 20.13
C GLY A 317 18.32 -20.33 20.33
N PHE A 318 17.86 -19.53 21.30
CA PHE A 318 18.43 -18.24 21.68
C PHE A 318 18.45 -18.18 23.22
N PRO A 319 19.47 -17.53 23.83
CA PRO A 319 19.50 -17.35 25.27
C PRO A 319 18.32 -16.47 25.73
N GLU A 320 17.73 -16.81 26.88
CA GLU A 320 16.68 -16.01 27.54
C GLU A 320 15.48 -15.63 26.64
N MET A 321 15.11 -16.51 25.70
CA MET A 321 13.86 -16.41 24.93
C MET A 321 12.67 -16.86 25.81
N PRO A 322 11.53 -16.15 25.83
CA PRO A 322 10.42 -16.51 26.70
C PRO A 322 9.79 -17.87 26.34
N GLY A 323 9.16 -18.50 27.33
CA GLY A 323 8.29 -19.65 27.16
C GLY A 323 6.82 -19.35 27.48
N ILE A 324 5.95 -20.31 27.19
CA ILE A 324 4.55 -20.33 27.64
C ILE A 324 4.02 -21.76 27.90
N TRP A 325 4.91 -22.68 28.30
CA TRP A 325 4.58 -24.08 28.58
C TRP A 325 4.42 -24.42 30.06
N THR A 326 4.94 -23.59 30.97
CA THR A 326 4.73 -23.73 32.43
C THR A 326 3.69 -22.73 32.96
N GLN A 327 3.05 -23.05 34.10
CA GLN A 327 2.15 -22.10 34.76
C GLN A 327 2.87 -20.82 35.19
N GLU A 328 4.13 -20.94 35.66
CA GLU A 328 4.95 -19.79 36.04
C GLU A 328 5.14 -18.80 34.87
N GLN A 329 5.40 -19.32 33.66
CA GLN A 329 5.49 -18.50 32.45
C GLN A 329 4.15 -17.83 32.11
N VAL A 330 3.03 -18.55 32.28
CA VAL A 330 1.67 -18.00 32.09
C VAL A 330 1.37 -16.87 33.08
N GLU A 331 1.64 -17.06 34.37
CA GLU A 331 1.45 -16.01 35.39
C GLU A 331 2.38 -14.81 35.16
N ALA A 332 3.60 -15.03 34.68
CA ALA A 332 4.54 -13.96 34.34
C ALA A 332 4.12 -13.15 33.10
N TRP A 333 3.42 -13.76 32.14
CA TRP A 333 2.86 -13.05 30.98
C TRP A 333 1.66 -12.16 31.33
N LYS A 334 0.77 -12.56 32.25
CA LYS A 334 -0.43 -11.79 32.64
C LYS A 334 -0.18 -10.29 32.91
N PRO A 335 0.74 -9.88 33.80
CA PRO A 335 0.98 -8.45 34.07
C PRO A 335 1.56 -7.68 32.88
N ILE A 336 2.22 -8.38 31.93
CA ILE A 336 2.74 -7.81 30.68
C ILE A 336 1.57 -7.55 29.71
N VAL A 337 0.68 -8.54 29.53
CA VAL A 337 -0.52 -8.41 28.70
C VAL A 337 -1.44 -7.33 29.25
N ASP A 338 -1.70 -7.33 30.56
CA ASP A 338 -2.47 -6.27 31.24
C ASP A 338 -1.87 -4.87 30.99
N ALA A 339 -0.55 -4.74 30.89
CA ALA A 339 0.10 -3.46 30.63
C ALA A 339 -0.16 -2.94 29.20
N VAL A 340 -0.31 -3.84 28.23
CA VAL A 340 -0.72 -3.53 26.85
C VAL A 340 -2.22 -3.22 26.80
N HIS A 341 -3.05 -4.02 27.46
CA HIS A 341 -4.51 -3.80 27.55
C HIS A 341 -4.88 -2.50 28.27
N ARG A 342 -4.14 -2.09 29.31
CA ARG A 342 -4.30 -0.76 29.97
C ARG A 342 -4.02 0.43 29.03
N LYS A 343 -3.31 0.22 27.92
CA LYS A 343 -3.13 1.22 26.85
C LYS A 343 -4.22 1.14 25.76
N GLY A 344 -5.12 0.18 25.86
CA GLY A 344 -6.19 -0.09 24.90
C GLY A 344 -5.71 -0.70 23.59
N ALA A 345 -4.55 -1.36 23.58
CA ALA A 345 -4.00 -2.07 22.42
C ALA A 345 -4.33 -3.57 22.48
N PHE A 346 -4.27 -4.24 21.33
CA PHE A 346 -4.39 -5.71 21.22
C PHE A 346 -3.01 -6.36 21.17
N PHE A 347 -2.87 -7.53 21.79
CA PHE A 347 -1.60 -8.25 21.90
C PHE A 347 -1.74 -9.72 21.50
N PHE A 348 -0.92 -10.17 20.57
CA PHE A 348 -0.88 -11.55 20.08
C PHE A 348 0.42 -12.24 20.48
N CYS A 349 0.34 -13.47 21.00
CA CYS A 349 1.53 -14.25 21.34
C CYS A 349 2.07 -14.99 20.11
N GLN A 350 3.32 -14.75 19.71
CA GLN A 350 3.94 -15.52 18.63
C GLN A 350 4.48 -16.86 19.18
N LEU A 351 3.93 -17.97 18.70
CA LEU A 351 4.30 -19.33 19.10
C LEU A 351 5.28 -19.94 18.10
N GLY A 352 6.42 -20.41 18.57
CA GLY A 352 7.47 -20.96 17.70
C GLY A 352 8.31 -22.07 18.32
N HIS A 353 8.92 -22.87 17.45
CA HIS A 353 9.91 -23.89 17.77
C HIS A 353 11.06 -23.78 16.77
N VAL A 354 12.28 -23.53 17.22
CA VAL A 354 13.42 -23.22 16.32
C VAL A 354 13.85 -24.41 15.45
N GLY A 355 13.67 -25.64 15.92
CA GLY A 355 14.05 -26.86 15.20
C GLY A 355 15.58 -27.00 15.15
N ARG A 356 16.16 -27.26 13.96
CA ARG A 356 17.63 -27.39 13.82
C ARG A 356 18.42 -26.10 14.06
N ALA A 357 17.76 -24.94 14.17
CA ALA A 357 18.38 -23.66 14.51
C ALA A 357 18.61 -23.53 16.03
N SER A 358 19.35 -24.49 16.59
CA SER A 358 19.62 -24.63 18.03
C SER A 358 20.96 -25.33 18.26
N THR A 359 21.39 -25.42 19.51
CA THR A 359 22.59 -26.14 19.97
C THR A 359 22.20 -27.17 21.02
N ASN A 360 23.06 -28.16 21.28
CA ASN A 360 22.86 -29.14 22.35
C ASN A 360 22.68 -28.47 23.73
N GLU A 361 23.30 -27.32 23.95
CA GLU A 361 23.23 -26.56 25.22
C GLU A 361 21.82 -26.03 25.53
N PHE A 362 21.02 -25.74 24.50
CA PHE A 362 19.62 -25.31 24.66
C PHE A 362 18.62 -26.47 24.77
N GLN A 363 19.07 -27.72 24.59
CA GLN A 363 18.20 -28.90 24.59
C GLN A 363 18.24 -29.61 25.94
N PRO A 364 17.11 -30.21 26.40
CA PRO A 364 17.10 -31.00 27.62
C PRO A 364 18.14 -32.12 27.53
N ASP A 365 18.84 -32.38 28.63
CA ASP A 365 19.87 -33.42 28.77
C ASP A 365 20.98 -33.39 27.69
N GLY A 366 21.24 -32.22 27.09
CA GLY A 366 22.24 -32.08 26.02
C GLY A 366 21.85 -32.77 24.70
N GLN A 367 20.57 -33.11 24.50
CA GLN A 367 20.11 -33.86 23.33
C GLN A 367 20.29 -33.09 22.01
N ALA A 368 20.25 -33.80 20.88
CA ALA A 368 20.30 -33.17 19.56
C ALA A 368 18.97 -32.42 19.25
N PRO A 369 19.02 -31.18 18.73
CA PRO A 369 17.82 -30.46 18.30
C PRO A 369 16.99 -31.23 17.27
N ILE A 370 15.67 -31.07 17.26
CA ILE A 370 14.79 -31.80 16.33
C ILE A 370 14.59 -31.05 15.01
N SER A 371 14.40 -31.78 13.90
CA SER A 371 14.03 -31.19 12.60
C SER A 371 13.35 -32.21 11.66
N SER A 372 12.93 -31.75 10.48
CA SER A 372 12.51 -32.60 9.36
C SER A 372 13.67 -33.46 8.83
N THR A 373 14.91 -32.98 8.97
CA THR A 373 16.17 -33.59 8.50
C THR A 373 17.17 -33.82 9.63
N ASP A 374 18.24 -34.58 9.35
CA ASP A 374 19.44 -34.69 10.19
C ASP A 374 20.61 -33.83 9.68
N LYS A 375 20.40 -33.00 8.65
CA LYS A 375 21.40 -32.05 8.13
C LYS A 375 21.57 -30.82 9.03
N GLN A 376 22.79 -30.66 9.55
CA GLN A 376 23.26 -29.47 10.27
C GLN A 376 23.23 -28.24 9.35
N ILE A 377 22.92 -27.06 9.91
CA ILE A 377 23.08 -25.77 9.20
C ILE A 377 24.56 -25.39 9.24
N SER A 378 25.12 -24.85 8.14
CA SER A 378 26.49 -24.31 8.16
C SER A 378 26.67 -23.22 9.23
N PRO A 379 27.90 -22.99 9.74
CA PRO A 379 28.17 -21.90 10.67
C PRO A 379 27.71 -20.54 10.12
N ASP A 380 27.00 -19.77 10.95
CA ASP A 380 26.51 -18.44 10.57
C ASP A 380 27.69 -17.45 10.45
N ALA A 381 27.86 -16.88 9.26
CA ALA A 381 28.94 -15.95 8.96
C ALA A 381 28.79 -14.56 9.59
N GLU A 382 27.58 -14.13 10.01
CA GLU A 382 27.37 -12.84 10.69
C GLU A 382 27.54 -12.98 12.22
N SER A 383 26.98 -14.03 12.82
CA SER A 383 26.99 -14.24 14.28
C SER A 383 28.12 -15.14 14.79
N GLY A 384 28.76 -15.94 13.93
CA GLY A 384 29.70 -16.98 14.32
C GLY A 384 29.04 -18.21 14.95
N THR A 385 27.70 -18.29 15.02
CA THR A 385 26.99 -19.40 15.65
C THR A 385 27.22 -20.71 14.90
N VAL A 386 27.65 -21.74 15.63
CA VAL A 386 27.74 -23.13 15.15
C VAL A 386 26.55 -23.90 15.69
N TYR A 387 25.56 -24.16 14.83
CA TYR A 387 24.39 -24.97 15.18
C TYR A 387 24.77 -26.44 15.37
N SER A 388 24.08 -27.15 16.24
CA SER A 388 24.31 -28.59 16.43
C SER A 388 23.73 -29.43 15.30
N LYS A 389 24.31 -30.61 15.02
CA LYS A 389 23.69 -31.57 14.10
C LYS A 389 22.32 -31.98 14.66
N PRO A 390 21.21 -31.77 13.93
CA PRO A 390 19.89 -32.12 14.40
C PRO A 390 19.62 -33.63 14.29
N ARG A 391 18.65 -34.09 15.06
CA ARG A 391 18.01 -35.38 14.90
C ARG A 391 16.72 -35.21 14.09
N ARG A 392 16.56 -36.06 13.07
CA ARG A 392 15.29 -36.22 12.37
C ARG A 392 14.19 -36.65 13.35
N LEU A 393 13.12 -35.88 13.43
CA LEU A 393 11.93 -36.20 14.22
C LEU A 393 11.26 -37.44 13.62
N ARG A 394 10.90 -38.45 14.42
CA ARG A 394 10.20 -39.65 13.91
C ARG A 394 8.72 -39.34 13.73
N ALA A 395 8.03 -40.08 12.85
CA ALA A 395 6.63 -39.77 12.50
C ALA A 395 5.71 -39.84 13.73
N GLU A 396 5.95 -40.81 14.63
CA GLU A 396 5.24 -40.98 15.88
C GLU A 396 5.55 -39.93 16.96
N GLU A 397 6.59 -39.11 16.78
CA GLU A 397 6.90 -37.97 17.67
C GLU A 397 6.18 -36.68 17.25
N ILE A 398 5.75 -36.57 15.99
CA ILE A 398 5.13 -35.36 15.44
C ILE A 398 3.84 -34.97 16.20
N PRO A 399 2.90 -35.89 16.52
CA PRO A 399 1.70 -35.55 17.28
C PRO A 399 1.96 -34.90 18.65
N ALA A 400 3.09 -35.23 19.30
CA ALA A 400 3.46 -34.60 20.58
C ALA A 400 3.84 -33.11 20.39
N VAL A 401 4.52 -32.77 19.30
CA VAL A 401 4.86 -31.37 18.97
C VAL A 401 3.60 -30.58 18.58
N VAL A 402 2.66 -31.21 17.85
CA VAL A 402 1.34 -30.60 17.55
C VAL A 402 0.58 -30.29 18.84
N GLU A 403 0.60 -31.22 19.80
CA GLU A 403 -0.03 -31.06 21.12
C GLU A 403 0.64 -29.95 21.96
N ASP A 404 1.96 -29.77 21.87
CA ASP A 404 2.65 -28.66 22.56
C ASP A 404 2.28 -27.29 21.94
N PHE A 405 2.14 -27.19 20.61
CA PHE A 405 1.57 -26.01 19.95
C PHE A 405 0.14 -25.70 20.44
N ARG A 406 -0.72 -26.73 20.58
CA ARG A 406 -2.09 -26.59 21.08
C ARG A 406 -2.12 -26.09 22.53
N LYS A 407 -1.33 -26.71 23.43
CA LYS A 407 -1.20 -26.28 24.82
C LYS A 407 -0.69 -24.84 24.91
N ALA A 408 0.34 -24.49 24.16
CA ALA A 408 0.90 -23.13 24.15
C ALA A 408 -0.13 -22.09 23.69
N ALA A 409 -1.00 -22.42 22.72
CA ALA A 409 -2.09 -21.54 22.32
C ALA A 409 -3.14 -21.36 23.42
N ARG A 410 -3.56 -22.43 24.10
CA ARG A 410 -4.44 -22.32 25.28
C ARG A 410 -3.83 -21.46 26.37
N ASN A 411 -2.56 -21.72 26.71
CA ASN A 411 -1.80 -21.03 27.73
C ASN A 411 -1.62 -19.53 27.39
N ALA A 412 -1.49 -19.16 26.12
CA ALA A 412 -1.50 -17.76 25.68
C ALA A 412 -2.84 -17.06 25.93
N ILE A 413 -3.96 -17.72 25.63
CA ILE A 413 -5.29 -17.17 25.96
C ILE A 413 -5.50 -17.08 27.48
N GLU A 414 -4.99 -18.04 28.26
CA GLU A 414 -5.02 -18.00 29.73
C GLU A 414 -4.17 -16.86 30.32
N ALA A 415 -3.02 -16.56 29.70
CA ALA A 415 -2.21 -15.39 30.02
C ALA A 415 -2.87 -14.05 29.59
N GLY A 416 -4.02 -14.09 28.92
CA GLY A 416 -4.84 -12.95 28.55
C GLY A 416 -4.62 -12.42 27.13
N PHE A 417 -3.74 -13.03 26.30
CA PHE A 417 -3.51 -12.55 24.95
C PHE A 417 -4.80 -12.59 24.11
N ASP A 418 -4.99 -11.60 23.23
CA ASP A 418 -6.16 -11.50 22.34
C ASP A 418 -6.18 -12.61 21.29
N GLY A 419 -5.02 -13.18 20.97
CA GLY A 419 -4.84 -14.30 20.07
C GLY A 419 -3.39 -14.74 19.93
N VAL A 420 -3.12 -15.57 18.92
CA VAL A 420 -1.80 -16.18 18.68
C VAL A 420 -1.35 -16.04 17.23
N GLU A 421 -0.04 -15.91 17.03
CA GLU A 421 0.60 -16.00 15.72
C GLU A 421 1.43 -17.29 15.64
N ILE A 422 1.11 -18.16 14.69
CA ILE A 422 1.91 -19.37 14.41
C ILE A 422 3.18 -18.96 13.65
N HIS A 423 4.37 -19.25 14.17
CA HIS A 423 5.63 -18.93 13.47
C HIS A 423 6.00 -20.00 12.42
N GLY A 424 5.44 -19.90 11.22
CA GLY A 424 5.74 -20.74 10.05
C GLY A 424 6.80 -20.15 9.09
N ALA A 425 7.86 -19.54 9.63
CA ALA A 425 8.77 -18.66 8.88
C ALA A 425 10.21 -18.68 9.41
N HIS A 426 11.10 -17.94 8.75
CA HIS A 426 12.50 -17.69 9.12
C HIS A 426 13.36 -18.95 9.32
N GLY A 427 13.08 -20.03 8.59
CA GLY A 427 13.85 -21.27 8.64
C GLY A 427 13.70 -22.08 9.92
N PHE A 428 12.69 -21.79 10.75
CA PHE A 428 12.36 -22.55 11.96
C PHE A 428 11.50 -23.80 11.67
N LEU A 429 11.16 -24.60 12.69
CA LEU A 429 10.70 -26.00 12.55
C LEU A 429 9.58 -26.20 11.50
N LEU A 430 8.54 -25.36 11.50
CA LEU A 430 7.45 -25.50 10.53
C LEU A 430 7.93 -25.25 9.09
N GLU A 431 8.79 -24.26 8.89
CA GLU A 431 9.34 -23.96 7.57
C GLU A 431 10.37 -25.03 7.12
N GLN A 432 11.11 -25.62 8.07
CA GLN A 432 11.98 -26.79 7.84
C GLN A 432 11.20 -28.01 7.33
N PHE A 433 9.93 -28.17 7.72
CA PHE A 433 9.03 -29.20 7.14
C PHE A 433 8.42 -28.75 5.82
N MET A 434 7.95 -27.50 5.69
CA MET A 434 7.30 -27.02 4.47
C MET A 434 8.24 -26.99 3.25
N LYS A 435 9.52 -26.67 3.44
CA LYS A 435 10.46 -26.41 2.34
C LYS A 435 11.35 -27.60 1.99
N ASP A 436 11.48 -27.92 0.70
CA ASP A 436 12.26 -29.09 0.24
C ASP A 436 13.78 -28.97 0.38
N GLY A 437 14.36 -27.76 0.44
CA GLY A 437 15.77 -27.59 0.78
C GLY A 437 16.14 -28.13 2.17
N ALA A 438 15.18 -28.08 3.12
CA ALA A 438 15.33 -28.59 4.47
C ALA A 438 14.63 -29.94 4.71
N ASN A 439 13.56 -30.27 3.97
CA ASN A 439 12.77 -31.50 4.15
C ASN A 439 13.12 -32.59 3.11
N ASP A 440 14.02 -33.49 3.49
CA ASP A 440 14.39 -34.69 2.73
C ASP A 440 13.74 -35.99 3.27
N ARG A 441 12.57 -35.89 3.91
CA ARG A 441 11.80 -37.05 4.36
C ARG A 441 11.13 -37.78 3.19
N THR A 442 10.91 -39.08 3.39
CA THR A 442 10.21 -39.98 2.45
C THR A 442 8.89 -40.54 3.00
N ASP A 443 8.49 -40.13 4.21
CA ASP A 443 7.24 -40.50 4.86
C ASP A 443 6.09 -39.54 4.50
N GLU A 444 4.95 -39.66 5.20
CA GLU A 444 3.78 -38.81 4.96
C GLU A 444 3.99 -37.31 5.27
N TYR A 445 5.13 -36.95 5.86
CA TYR A 445 5.53 -35.57 6.15
C TYR A 445 6.60 -35.05 5.17
N GLY A 446 6.90 -35.77 4.08
CA GLY A 446 7.92 -35.43 3.10
C GLY A 446 7.55 -35.60 1.62
N GLY A 447 8.46 -35.15 0.76
CA GLY A 447 8.32 -35.25 -0.70
C GLY A 447 7.37 -34.21 -1.29
N ASN A 448 6.12 -34.60 -1.53
CA ASN A 448 5.14 -33.76 -2.23
C ASN A 448 4.62 -32.61 -1.34
N MET A 449 4.11 -31.54 -1.96
CA MET A 449 3.64 -30.32 -1.29
C MET A 449 2.63 -30.60 -0.14
N ALA A 450 1.66 -31.50 -0.36
CA ALA A 450 0.65 -31.79 0.66
C ALA A 450 1.25 -32.49 1.89
N ASN A 451 2.24 -33.37 1.68
CA ASN A 451 2.98 -34.02 2.76
C ASN A 451 3.92 -33.04 3.48
N ARG A 452 4.71 -32.23 2.75
CA ARG A 452 5.61 -31.22 3.36
C ARG A 452 4.85 -30.24 4.25
N CYS A 453 3.68 -29.80 3.81
CA CYS A 453 2.82 -28.90 4.57
C CYS A 453 1.95 -29.59 5.64
N ARG A 454 1.89 -30.93 5.69
CA ARG A 454 0.99 -31.68 6.60
C ARG A 454 1.14 -31.26 8.05
N PHE A 455 2.38 -31.25 8.55
CA PHE A 455 2.69 -30.88 9.93
C PHE A 455 2.22 -29.46 10.29
N ALA A 456 2.42 -28.49 9.40
CA ALA A 456 1.93 -27.12 9.60
C ALA A 456 0.39 -27.06 9.60
N VAL A 457 -0.27 -27.84 8.74
CA VAL A 457 -1.75 -27.92 8.67
C VAL A 457 -2.34 -28.57 9.93
N GLU A 458 -1.70 -29.61 10.47
CA GLU A 458 -2.10 -30.26 11.73
C GLU A 458 -1.97 -29.31 12.92
N ILE A 459 -0.91 -28.49 12.99
CA ILE A 459 -0.77 -27.42 13.99
C ILE A 459 -1.86 -26.37 13.84
N ILE A 460 -2.14 -25.91 12.62
CA ILE A 460 -3.18 -24.92 12.35
C ILE A 460 -4.55 -25.47 12.81
N ASP A 461 -4.89 -26.70 12.44
CA ASP A 461 -6.15 -27.36 12.83
C ASP A 461 -6.26 -27.51 14.36
N ALA A 462 -5.21 -27.97 15.04
CA ALA A 462 -5.19 -28.12 16.50
C ALA A 462 -5.38 -26.78 17.22
N ILE A 463 -4.67 -25.73 16.81
CA ILE A 463 -4.80 -24.39 17.41
C ILE A 463 -6.17 -23.77 17.10
N VAL A 464 -6.67 -23.89 15.85
CA VAL A 464 -7.99 -23.36 15.46
C VAL A 464 -9.11 -24.04 16.26
N ARG A 465 -9.01 -25.34 16.56
CA ARG A 465 -9.96 -26.05 17.43
C ARG A 465 -9.89 -25.61 18.89
N GLU A 466 -8.71 -25.26 19.38
CA GLU A 466 -8.50 -24.84 20.78
C GLU A 466 -9.01 -23.42 21.05
N VAL A 467 -8.63 -22.45 20.21
CA VAL A 467 -8.86 -21.01 20.48
C VAL A 467 -9.78 -20.29 19.48
N GLY A 468 -10.18 -20.98 18.41
CA GLY A 468 -11.04 -20.46 17.34
C GLY A 468 -10.28 -19.64 16.30
N ALA A 469 -10.58 -19.85 15.01
CA ALA A 469 -9.89 -19.22 13.87
C ALA A 469 -9.81 -17.68 13.94
N HIS A 470 -10.84 -17.05 14.53
CA HIS A 470 -10.92 -15.60 14.75
C HIS A 470 -9.86 -15.01 15.70
N ARG A 471 -9.02 -15.85 16.33
CA ARG A 471 -7.88 -15.47 17.17
C ARG A 471 -6.53 -15.96 16.64
N VAL A 472 -6.50 -16.55 15.44
CA VAL A 472 -5.29 -17.20 14.90
C VAL A 472 -4.77 -16.44 13.69
N GLY A 473 -3.51 -16.03 13.76
CA GLY A 473 -2.71 -15.63 12.63
C GLY A 473 -1.59 -16.62 12.35
N ILE A 474 -0.96 -16.52 11.18
CA ILE A 474 0.26 -17.26 10.85
C ILE A 474 1.25 -16.36 10.12
N LYS A 475 2.53 -16.51 10.48
CA LYS A 475 3.64 -15.88 9.78
C LYS A 475 4.31 -16.83 8.81
N LEU A 476 4.52 -16.40 7.56
CA LEU A 476 5.15 -17.18 6.48
C LEU A 476 6.26 -16.37 5.79
N SER A 477 7.30 -17.05 5.30
CA SER A 477 8.39 -16.43 4.52
C SER A 477 8.77 -17.25 3.28
N PRO A 478 7.83 -17.43 2.32
CA PRO A 478 8.02 -18.36 1.20
C PRO A 478 9.31 -18.11 0.42
N PHE A 479 9.66 -16.84 0.17
CA PHE A 479 10.86 -16.44 -0.58
C PHE A 479 12.14 -16.26 0.24
N ALA A 480 12.12 -16.55 1.54
CA ALA A 480 13.33 -16.52 2.36
C ALA A 480 14.15 -17.81 2.22
N ASP A 481 15.47 -17.66 2.27
CA ASP A 481 16.51 -18.70 2.19
C ASP A 481 17.25 -18.89 3.53
N TYR A 482 16.85 -18.14 4.57
CA TYR A 482 17.53 -18.05 5.85
C TYR A 482 17.62 -19.43 6.55
N LEU A 483 18.76 -19.69 7.21
CA LEU A 483 19.09 -20.96 7.89
C LEU A 483 19.03 -22.19 6.96
N GLU A 484 19.49 -22.00 5.71
CA GLU A 484 19.54 -23.00 4.64
C GLU A 484 18.15 -23.64 4.39
N CYS A 485 17.12 -22.80 4.42
CA CYS A 485 15.72 -23.22 4.32
C CYS A 485 15.06 -22.56 3.10
N GLU A 486 15.53 -22.95 1.92
CA GLU A 486 14.95 -22.56 0.62
C GLU A 486 13.95 -23.59 0.09
N ASP A 487 13.07 -23.17 -0.82
CA ASP A 487 12.09 -24.03 -1.50
C ASP A 487 12.28 -23.95 -3.02
N SER A 488 12.09 -25.06 -3.73
CA SER A 488 12.21 -25.13 -5.19
C SER A 488 11.05 -24.47 -5.96
N ASP A 489 9.86 -24.32 -5.35
CA ASP A 489 8.73 -23.55 -5.87
C ASP A 489 8.01 -22.78 -4.74
N PRO A 490 8.61 -21.66 -4.26
CA PRO A 490 8.07 -20.88 -3.16
C PRO A 490 6.74 -20.20 -3.50
N VAL A 491 6.41 -20.06 -4.79
CA VAL A 491 5.13 -19.54 -5.26
C VAL A 491 4.03 -20.57 -5.07
N ALA A 492 4.26 -21.83 -5.47
CA ALA A 492 3.34 -22.93 -5.23
C ALA A 492 3.16 -23.20 -3.73
N LEU A 493 4.25 -23.17 -2.94
CA LEU A 493 4.19 -23.32 -1.48
C LEU A 493 3.30 -22.23 -0.84
N GLY A 494 3.55 -20.96 -1.16
CA GLY A 494 2.77 -19.84 -0.62
C GLY A 494 1.29 -19.94 -0.98
N HIS A 495 0.96 -20.28 -2.23
CA HIS A 495 -0.43 -20.49 -2.65
C HIS A 495 -1.07 -21.72 -1.99
N TYR A 496 -0.36 -22.83 -1.84
CA TYR A 496 -0.88 -24.02 -1.17
C TYR A 496 -1.24 -23.72 0.28
N MET A 497 -0.36 -23.04 1.03
CA MET A 497 -0.63 -22.67 2.41
C MET A 497 -1.85 -21.74 2.53
N ILE A 498 -1.97 -20.72 1.68
CA ILE A 498 -3.16 -19.83 1.65
C ILE A 498 -4.44 -20.62 1.40
N GLN A 499 -4.42 -21.61 0.50
CA GLN A 499 -5.56 -22.50 0.27
C GLN A 499 -5.91 -23.32 1.52
N GLN A 500 -4.94 -23.68 2.38
CA GLN A 500 -5.24 -24.33 3.67
C GLN A 500 -5.84 -23.35 4.67
N LEU A 501 -5.30 -22.12 4.78
CA LEU A 501 -5.82 -21.10 5.70
C LEU A 501 -7.26 -20.71 5.36
N ASN A 502 -7.57 -20.55 4.07
CA ASN A 502 -8.92 -20.22 3.58
C ASN A 502 -9.97 -21.32 3.84
N LYS A 503 -9.60 -22.52 4.32
CA LYS A 503 -10.56 -23.54 4.76
C LYS A 503 -11.26 -23.19 6.08
N TYR A 504 -10.65 -22.31 6.88
CA TYR A 504 -11.18 -21.90 8.17
C TYR A 504 -11.88 -20.55 8.04
N GLU A 505 -13.20 -20.55 8.18
CA GLU A 505 -13.98 -19.31 8.19
C GLU A 505 -13.51 -18.41 9.35
N GLY A 506 -13.19 -17.15 9.04
CA GLY A 506 -12.70 -16.19 10.01
C GLY A 506 -11.24 -16.38 10.46
N PHE A 507 -10.40 -17.15 9.75
CA PHE A 507 -8.95 -17.16 10.01
C PHE A 507 -8.39 -15.73 9.91
N LEU A 508 -7.85 -15.22 11.02
CA LEU A 508 -7.81 -13.77 11.25
C LEU A 508 -6.86 -13.05 10.30
N TYR A 509 -5.60 -13.51 10.22
CA TYR A 509 -4.60 -12.88 9.36
C TYR A 509 -3.50 -13.81 8.84
N CYS A 510 -2.91 -13.42 7.70
CA CYS A 510 -1.67 -14.00 7.18
C CYS A 510 -0.59 -12.91 7.15
N HIS A 511 0.51 -13.15 7.86
CA HIS A 511 1.64 -12.24 7.98
C HIS A 511 2.77 -12.77 7.08
N MET A 512 3.14 -12.03 6.05
CA MET A 512 4.18 -12.45 5.10
C MET A 512 5.39 -11.53 5.11
N VAL A 513 6.57 -12.15 5.05
CA VAL A 513 7.86 -11.46 4.94
C VAL A 513 8.16 -11.19 3.47
N GLU A 514 8.49 -9.94 3.14
CA GLU A 514 8.90 -9.55 1.79
C GLU A 514 10.16 -10.32 1.34
N PRO A 515 10.24 -10.73 0.05
CA PRO A 515 11.47 -11.26 -0.52
C PRO A 515 12.62 -10.26 -0.35
N ARG A 516 13.81 -10.77 0.03
CA ARG A 516 15.01 -9.92 0.14
C ARG A 516 15.35 -9.32 -1.22
N MET A 517 15.77 -8.05 -1.24
CA MET A 517 16.30 -7.42 -2.44
C MET A 517 17.55 -8.16 -2.94
N ALA A 518 17.44 -8.81 -4.09
CA ALA A 518 18.58 -9.42 -4.75
C ALA A 518 19.30 -8.39 -5.64
N ILE A 519 20.64 -8.48 -5.71
CA ILE A 519 21.43 -7.76 -6.70
C ILE A 519 21.74 -8.74 -7.83
N VAL A 520 20.95 -8.66 -8.91
CA VAL A 520 21.11 -9.50 -10.11
C VAL A 520 21.70 -8.62 -11.21
N GLU A 521 22.85 -9.02 -11.76
CA GLU A 521 23.59 -8.26 -12.79
C GLU A 521 23.88 -6.80 -12.39
N GLY A 522 24.15 -6.55 -11.10
CA GLY A 522 24.40 -5.20 -10.58
C GLY A 522 23.16 -4.30 -10.47
N ARG A 523 21.95 -4.84 -10.71
CA ARG A 523 20.67 -4.15 -10.54
C ARG A 523 19.93 -4.72 -9.34
N ARG A 524 19.29 -3.84 -8.56
CA ARG A 524 18.29 -4.28 -7.57
C ARG A 524 17.11 -4.89 -8.32
N GLN A 525 16.83 -6.16 -8.05
CA GLN A 525 15.63 -6.83 -8.51
C GLN A 525 14.90 -7.41 -7.30
N ILE A 526 13.57 -7.27 -7.30
CA ILE A 526 12.69 -8.05 -6.44
C ILE A 526 11.99 -9.02 -7.39
N PRO A 527 12.44 -10.29 -7.49
CA PRO A 527 11.98 -11.22 -8.53
C PRO A 527 10.54 -11.70 -8.31
N HIS A 528 10.05 -11.58 -7.09
CA HIS A 528 8.71 -11.99 -6.66
C HIS A 528 8.05 -10.87 -5.84
N GLY A 529 6.75 -10.95 -5.61
CA GLY A 529 6.02 -10.03 -4.73
C GLY A 529 4.85 -10.75 -4.08
N LEU A 530 4.36 -10.21 -2.96
CA LEU A 530 3.32 -10.83 -2.15
C LEU A 530 1.90 -10.56 -2.66
N LEU A 531 1.71 -9.69 -3.67
CA LEU A 531 0.39 -9.35 -4.22
C LEU A 531 -0.47 -10.57 -4.67
N PRO A 532 0.08 -11.62 -5.31
CA PRO A 532 -0.71 -12.82 -5.65
C PRO A 532 -1.24 -13.53 -4.41
N PHE A 533 -0.48 -13.51 -3.31
CA PHE A 533 -0.86 -14.06 -2.01
C PHE A 533 -1.93 -13.20 -1.34
N ARG A 534 -1.73 -11.87 -1.29
CA ARG A 534 -2.75 -10.91 -0.82
C ARG A 534 -4.09 -11.14 -1.51
N LYS A 535 -4.09 -11.30 -2.83
CA LYS A 535 -5.31 -11.49 -3.63
C LYS A 535 -5.97 -12.86 -3.46
N ALA A 536 -5.22 -13.86 -3.00
CA ALA A 536 -5.72 -15.21 -2.79
C ALA A 536 -6.23 -15.45 -1.35
N PHE A 537 -5.78 -14.68 -0.36
CA PHE A 537 -6.16 -14.84 1.04
C PHE A 537 -7.42 -14.03 1.40
N ASN A 538 -8.35 -14.66 2.11
CA ASN A 538 -9.65 -14.08 2.45
C ASN A 538 -9.64 -13.19 3.70
N GLY A 539 -8.69 -13.40 4.61
CA GLY A 539 -8.56 -12.62 5.85
C GLY A 539 -7.67 -11.38 5.70
N THR A 540 -7.20 -10.85 6.83
CA THR A 540 -6.31 -9.69 6.87
C THR A 540 -4.89 -10.06 6.42
N PHE A 541 -4.29 -9.29 5.51
CA PHE A 541 -2.91 -9.50 5.11
C PHE A 541 -1.99 -8.48 5.77
N ILE A 542 -0.88 -8.97 6.37
CA ILE A 542 0.14 -8.16 7.01
C ILE A 542 1.45 -8.36 6.26
N THR A 543 2.12 -7.31 5.82
CA THR A 543 3.46 -7.42 5.22
C THR A 543 4.54 -6.86 6.14
N ALA A 544 5.74 -7.44 6.05
CA ALA A 544 6.90 -7.04 6.84
C ALA A 544 8.17 -7.14 6.01
N GLY A 545 9.00 -6.09 5.99
CA GLY A 545 10.30 -6.16 5.33
C GLY A 545 10.86 -4.83 4.85
N GLY A 546 11.42 -4.04 5.76
CA GLY A 546 12.20 -2.85 5.38
C GLY A 546 11.40 -1.62 4.95
N TYR A 547 10.07 -1.63 5.13
CA TYR A 547 9.22 -0.46 4.93
C TYR A 547 9.65 0.73 5.80
N ASP A 548 9.53 1.91 5.21
CA ASP A 548 9.45 3.20 5.91
C ASP A 548 7.99 3.68 5.95
N ARG A 549 7.76 4.99 6.11
CA ARG A 549 6.43 5.60 6.14
C ARG A 549 5.85 5.76 4.74
N GLU A 550 6.68 6.19 3.80
CA GLU A 550 6.29 6.58 2.45
C GLU A 550 5.89 5.35 1.63
N GLU A 551 6.74 4.32 1.62
CA GLU A 551 6.44 3.05 0.96
C GLU A 551 5.30 2.33 1.68
N GLY A 552 5.20 2.46 3.01
CA GLY A 552 4.10 1.89 3.78
C GLY A 552 2.73 2.48 3.41
N ASN A 553 2.63 3.81 3.31
CA ASN A 553 1.42 4.48 2.81
C ASN A 553 1.11 4.11 1.35
N LYS A 554 2.14 3.96 0.51
CA LYS A 554 1.99 3.59 -0.90
C LYS A 554 1.40 2.19 -1.07
N VAL A 555 1.98 1.16 -0.45
CA VAL A 555 1.48 -0.24 -0.63
C VAL A 555 0.09 -0.45 -0.02
N LEU A 556 -0.27 0.32 1.01
CA LEU A 556 -1.64 0.37 1.55
C LEU A 556 -2.61 1.00 0.54
N GLY A 557 -2.25 2.14 -0.07
CA GLY A 557 -3.05 2.80 -1.11
C GLY A 557 -3.20 1.97 -2.40
N GLU A 558 -2.22 1.13 -2.71
CA GLU A 558 -2.24 0.18 -3.85
C GLU A 558 -3.02 -1.12 -3.55
N GLY A 559 -3.49 -1.33 -2.32
CA GLY A 559 -4.20 -2.56 -1.91
C GLY A 559 -3.32 -3.81 -1.88
N TYR A 560 -1.99 -3.63 -1.74
CA TYR A 560 -1.01 -4.71 -1.69
C TYR A 560 -0.97 -5.41 -0.32
N THR A 561 -1.36 -4.70 0.74
CA THR A 561 -1.49 -5.21 2.11
C THR A 561 -2.62 -4.48 2.85
N ASP A 562 -3.08 -5.02 3.97
CA ASP A 562 -4.07 -4.35 4.83
C ASP A 562 -3.41 -3.68 6.05
N LEU A 563 -2.32 -4.29 6.56
CA LEU A 563 -1.52 -3.86 7.69
C LEU A 563 -0.02 -3.99 7.38
N ILE A 564 0.84 -3.27 8.11
CA ILE A 564 2.30 -3.34 7.95
C ILE A 564 2.98 -3.51 9.30
N ALA A 565 3.81 -4.55 9.42
CA ALA A 565 4.55 -4.84 10.63
C ALA A 565 5.97 -4.27 10.59
N TYR A 566 6.29 -3.45 11.60
CA TYR A 566 7.56 -2.77 11.77
C TYR A 566 8.34 -3.39 12.92
N GLY A 567 9.54 -3.89 12.61
CA GLY A 567 10.50 -4.38 13.61
C GLY A 567 11.44 -3.27 14.08
N ARG A 568 12.64 -3.21 13.48
CA ARG A 568 13.74 -2.27 13.81
C ARG A 568 13.32 -0.81 14.06
N LEU A 569 12.37 -0.27 13.29
CA LEU A 569 11.88 1.10 13.50
C LEU A 569 11.07 1.22 14.80
N PHE A 570 10.16 0.28 15.07
CA PHE A 570 9.28 0.27 16.25
C PHE A 570 10.05 -0.17 17.52
N LEU A 571 11.14 -0.91 17.35
CA LEU A 571 12.14 -1.11 18.41
C LEU A 571 12.70 0.23 18.89
N ALA A 572 13.27 1.04 17.99
CA ALA A 572 13.89 2.31 18.39
C ALA A 572 12.90 3.45 18.66
N ASN A 573 11.64 3.34 18.19
CA ASN A 573 10.64 4.39 18.29
C ASN A 573 9.40 3.82 18.99
N PRO A 574 9.30 3.92 20.34
CA PRO A 574 8.13 3.38 21.05
C PRO A 574 6.82 4.04 20.60
N ASP A 575 6.89 5.29 20.15
CA ASP A 575 5.79 6.08 19.60
C ASP A 575 5.77 6.15 18.06
N LEU A 576 6.26 5.11 17.37
CA LEU A 576 6.32 5.06 15.90
C LEU A 576 5.03 5.49 15.18
N PRO A 577 3.81 5.05 15.58
CA PRO A 577 2.58 5.51 14.92
C PRO A 577 2.39 7.03 15.00
N LYS A 578 2.74 7.65 16.14
CA LYS A 578 2.64 9.11 16.32
C LYS A 578 3.71 9.85 15.52
N ARG A 579 4.89 9.28 15.37
CA ARG A 579 5.94 9.83 14.49
C ARG A 579 5.53 9.77 13.03
N PHE A 580 4.91 8.69 12.57
CA PHE A 580 4.37 8.59 11.21
C PHE A 580 3.20 9.54 10.96
N GLU A 581 2.33 9.75 11.94
CA GLU A 581 1.24 10.74 11.88
C GLU A 581 1.78 12.17 11.71
N LEU A 582 2.82 12.54 12.47
CA LEU A 582 3.40 13.88 12.50
C LEU A 582 4.53 14.11 11.48
N ASP A 583 4.91 13.10 10.71
CA ASP A 583 6.12 13.10 9.86
C ASP A 583 7.40 13.49 10.64
N ALA A 584 7.50 12.99 11.87
CA ALA A 584 8.55 13.37 12.82
C ALA A 584 9.83 12.53 12.67
N PRO A 585 11.01 13.09 13.00
CA PRO A 585 12.27 12.35 12.97
C PRO A 585 12.23 11.05 13.79
N LEU A 586 12.79 9.99 13.21
CA LEU A 586 12.90 8.69 13.87
C LEU A 586 14.21 8.56 14.64
N ASN A 587 14.14 8.00 15.84
CA ASN A 587 15.28 7.50 16.58
C ASN A 587 16.02 6.44 15.75
N LYS A 588 17.36 6.46 15.80
CA LYS A 588 18.19 5.41 15.19
C LYS A 588 18.22 4.18 16.11
N TYR A 589 18.06 3.00 15.53
CA TYR A 589 18.29 1.75 16.25
C TYR A 589 19.79 1.46 16.36
N ASP A 590 20.19 0.85 17.47
CA ASP A 590 21.51 0.22 17.63
C ASP A 590 21.39 -1.31 17.55
N ARG A 591 22.13 -1.93 16.62
CA ARG A 591 22.13 -3.40 16.45
C ARG A 591 22.84 -4.12 17.60
N SER A 592 23.78 -3.47 18.30
CA SER A 592 24.58 -4.12 19.35
C SER A 592 23.74 -4.52 20.57
N THR A 593 22.59 -3.87 20.77
CA THR A 593 21.67 -4.06 21.90
C THR A 593 20.42 -4.89 21.56
N PHE A 594 20.33 -5.41 20.33
CA PHE A 594 19.17 -6.22 19.89
C PHE A 594 19.01 -7.47 20.76
N TYR A 595 20.10 -8.23 20.93
CA TYR A 595 20.15 -9.49 21.66
C TYR A 595 21.14 -9.38 22.84
N THR A 596 20.67 -8.82 23.95
CA THR A 596 21.45 -8.68 25.20
C THR A 596 20.52 -8.91 26.38
N GLN A 597 21.04 -9.40 27.49
CA GLN A 597 20.27 -9.63 28.71
C GLN A 597 20.03 -8.36 29.53
N ASP A 598 20.56 -7.20 29.14
CA ASP A 598 20.37 -5.95 29.89
C ASP A 598 18.88 -5.53 29.87
N PRO A 599 18.23 -5.31 31.04
CA PRO A 599 16.79 -5.07 31.11
C PRO A 599 16.33 -3.71 30.55
N ILE A 600 17.26 -2.78 30.29
CA ILE A 600 16.96 -1.39 29.93
C ILE A 600 17.61 -0.97 28.61
N VAL A 601 18.90 -1.25 28.43
CA VAL A 601 19.74 -0.67 27.37
C VAL A 601 19.34 -1.22 26.00
N GLY A 602 19.03 -0.31 25.07
CA GLY A 602 18.46 -0.61 23.76
C GLY A 602 17.12 -1.35 23.82
N TYR A 603 16.36 -1.16 24.90
CA TYR A 603 15.10 -1.87 25.17
C TYR A 603 13.99 -0.87 25.53
N THR A 604 14.10 -0.25 26.71
CA THR A 604 13.12 0.72 27.26
C THR A 604 13.64 2.14 27.37
N ASP A 605 14.91 2.36 27.03
CA ASP A 605 15.65 3.62 27.08
C ASP A 605 15.49 4.50 25.83
N TYR A 606 14.95 3.97 24.73
CA TYR A 606 14.65 4.73 23.52
C TYR A 606 13.64 5.87 23.82
N PRO A 607 13.99 7.15 23.56
CA PRO A 607 13.19 8.29 24.00
C PRO A 607 11.91 8.48 23.18
N PHE A 608 10.85 9.00 23.80
CA PHE A 608 9.66 9.45 23.09
C PHE A 608 9.91 10.79 22.37
N LEU A 609 9.03 11.14 21.42
CA LEU A 609 9.09 12.40 20.68
C LEU A 609 8.96 13.62 21.61
N GLU A 610 8.22 13.51 22.71
CA GLU A 610 8.08 14.57 23.71
C GLU A 610 9.37 14.80 24.52
N ASP A 611 10.06 13.73 24.90
CA ASP A 611 11.34 13.82 25.63
C ASP A 611 12.42 14.44 24.73
N SER A 612 12.45 14.01 23.47
CA SER A 612 13.34 14.57 22.44
C SER A 612 13.18 16.09 22.31
N LYS A 613 11.94 16.61 22.38
CA LYS A 613 11.65 18.05 22.34
C LYS A 613 12.15 18.78 23.59
N LYS A 614 11.97 18.20 24.79
CA LYS A 614 12.45 18.78 26.06
C LYS A 614 13.97 18.91 26.07
N THR A 615 14.70 17.90 25.59
CA THR A 615 16.17 17.94 25.50
C THR A 615 16.66 19.03 24.54
N THR A 616 16.04 19.19 23.37
CA THR A 616 16.41 20.30 22.45
C THR A 616 16.09 21.68 23.04
N ALA A 617 14.98 21.83 23.77
CA ALA A 617 14.65 23.10 24.43
C ALA A 617 15.65 23.44 25.54
N ALA A 618 16.03 22.46 26.37
CA ALA A 618 17.05 22.65 27.42
C ALA A 618 18.43 22.98 26.83
N ALA A 619 18.85 22.29 25.76
CA ALA A 619 20.12 22.58 25.08
C ALA A 619 20.14 23.99 24.45
N ALA A 620 19.02 24.46 23.89
CA ALA A 620 18.90 25.82 23.36
C ALA A 620 18.99 26.90 24.46
N VAL A 621 18.51 26.63 25.67
CA VAL A 621 18.60 27.54 26.83
C VAL A 621 20.01 27.56 27.43
N HIS A 622 20.73 26.44 27.42
CA HIS A 622 22.11 26.37 27.92
C HIS A 622 23.16 26.89 26.93
N GLY A 623 22.84 27.01 25.64
CA GLY A 623 23.72 27.58 24.61
C GLY A 623 23.74 29.11 24.51
N GLN A 624 23.21 29.83 25.53
CA GLN A 624 23.08 31.31 25.54
C GLN A 624 23.79 31.99 26.73
N TRP A 625 24.84 31.38 27.28
CA TRP A 625 25.68 31.94 28.35
C TRP A 625 27.15 32.00 27.94
#